data_AF-A0A9X7W2C7-F1
#
_entry.id   AF-A0A9X7W2C7-F1
#
_cell.length_a   1.000
_cell.length_b   1.000
_cell.length_c   1.000
_cell.angle_alpha   90.00
_cell.angle_beta   90.00
_cell.angle_gamma   90.00
#
_symmetry.space_group_name_H-M   'P 1'
#
loop_
_entity.id
_entity.type
_entity.pdbx_description
1 polymer ?
#
loop_
_entity_poly.entity_id
_entity_poly.type
_entity_poly.pdbx_seq_one_letter_code
_entity_poly.pdbx_strand_id
1 'polypeptide(L)'
;MSLSAQQILLYAATPHDFEMAVGAAAATGIPITQVSGEFTQAWNTTSAGQHLVIAVGGAALYALYYNPCGWRNPAGTAAGHTPFALASLPIRQLPGANYFVNAGGYLAQDTYLAAVLLSYYALYGQYPGDMERLPKLLTPAQECPNGAESNVSITC
;
A
#
# COMPACT_ATOMS: atom_id res chain seq x y z
N MET A 1 -7.35 -17.83 9.22
CA MET A 1 -8.46 -17.32 8.40
C MET A 1 -7.90 -16.21 7.53
N SER A 2 -8.38 -16.09 6.30
CA SER A 2 -8.06 -14.98 5.40
C SER A 2 -8.70 -13.68 5.90
N LEU A 3 -8.23 -12.54 5.41
CA LEU A 3 -8.77 -11.23 5.76
C LEU A 3 -10.10 -10.97 5.04
N SER A 4 -10.94 -10.11 5.62
CA SER A 4 -12.08 -9.55 4.88
C SER A 4 -11.64 -8.33 4.04
N ALA A 5 -12.43 -7.99 3.04
CA ALA A 5 -12.18 -6.83 2.19
C ALA A 5 -12.16 -5.50 2.97
N GLN A 6 -12.88 -5.41 4.09
CA GLN A 6 -12.87 -4.23 4.96
C GLN A 6 -11.59 -4.12 5.80
N GLN A 7 -10.78 -5.17 5.87
CA GLN A 7 -9.52 -5.20 6.61
C GLN A 7 -8.31 -4.90 5.72
N ILE A 8 -8.49 -4.56 4.44
CA ILE A 8 -7.41 -4.29 3.50
C ILE A 8 -7.55 -2.86 3.04
N LEU A 9 -6.54 -2.02 3.29
CA LEU A 9 -6.47 -0.64 2.81
C LEU A 9 -5.41 -0.54 1.70
N LEU A 10 -5.81 -0.13 0.51
CA LEU A 10 -4.89 0.21 -0.58
C LEU A 10 -4.52 1.69 -0.47
N TYR A 11 -3.23 1.98 -0.25
CA TYR A 11 -2.72 3.34 -0.14
C TYR A 11 -1.81 3.69 -1.31
N ALA A 12 -2.11 4.77 -2.00
CA ALA A 12 -1.29 5.32 -3.08
C ALA A 12 -0.90 6.77 -2.79
N ALA A 13 0.22 7.23 -3.34
CA ALA A 13 0.71 8.59 -3.08
C ALA A 13 1.09 9.37 -4.36
N THR A 14 0.67 8.87 -5.53
CA THR A 14 0.63 9.62 -6.78
C THR A 14 -0.75 9.42 -7.45
N PRO A 15 -1.22 10.34 -8.29
CA PRO A 15 -2.46 10.15 -9.04
C PRO A 15 -2.47 8.87 -9.88
N HIS A 16 -1.35 8.55 -10.54
CA HIS A 16 -1.23 7.35 -11.37
C HIS A 16 -1.29 6.06 -10.55
N ASP A 17 -0.59 6.01 -9.41
CA ASP A 17 -0.66 4.85 -8.51
C ASP A 17 -2.04 4.69 -7.86
N PHE A 18 -2.74 5.79 -7.64
CA PHE A 18 -4.10 5.77 -7.09
C PHE A 18 -5.08 5.13 -8.08
N GLU A 19 -5.00 5.44 -9.38
CA GLU A 19 -5.80 4.74 -10.40
C GLU A 19 -5.54 3.23 -10.38
N MET A 20 -4.27 2.82 -10.23
CA MET A 20 -3.91 1.41 -10.11
C MET A 20 -4.48 0.77 -8.83
N ALA A 21 -4.47 1.49 -7.70
CA ALA A 21 -5.08 1.05 -6.45
C ALA A 21 -6.60 0.85 -6.60
N VAL A 22 -7.29 1.79 -7.25
CA VAL A 22 -8.72 1.67 -7.58
C VAL A 22 -8.98 0.45 -8.48
N GLY A 23 -8.17 0.27 -9.53
CA GLY A 23 -8.28 -0.88 -10.42
C GLY A 23 -8.04 -2.21 -9.70
N ALA A 24 -7.07 -2.27 -8.78
CA ALA A 24 -6.79 -3.45 -7.97
C ALA A 24 -7.93 -3.75 -6.99
N ALA A 25 -8.52 -2.72 -6.39
CA ALA A 25 -9.70 -2.86 -5.54
C ALA A 25 -10.87 -3.47 -6.32
N ALA A 26 -11.18 -2.92 -7.49
CA ALA A 26 -12.24 -3.41 -8.36
C ALA A 26 -11.99 -4.87 -8.79
N ALA A 27 -10.75 -5.23 -9.14
CA ALA A 27 -10.39 -6.58 -9.57
C ALA A 27 -10.52 -7.63 -8.44
N THR A 28 -10.44 -7.22 -7.19
CA THR A 28 -10.44 -8.12 -6.02
C THR A 28 -11.70 -8.01 -5.15
N GLY A 29 -12.64 -7.13 -5.51
CA GLY A 29 -13.87 -6.90 -4.73
C GLY A 29 -13.66 -6.11 -3.44
N ILE A 30 -12.53 -5.40 -3.32
CA ILE A 30 -12.30 -4.47 -2.20
C ILE A 30 -13.14 -3.21 -2.42
N PRO A 31 -13.95 -2.76 -1.43
CA PRO A 31 -14.72 -1.53 -1.56
C PRO A 31 -13.83 -0.33 -1.86
N ILE A 32 -14.30 0.60 -2.71
CA ILE A 32 -13.55 1.82 -3.01
C ILE A 32 -13.26 2.68 -1.77
N THR A 33 -14.07 2.55 -0.71
CA THR A 33 -13.84 3.20 0.60
C THR A 33 -12.60 2.67 1.33
N GLN A 34 -12.01 1.59 0.82
CA GLN A 34 -10.74 1.01 1.27
C GLN A 34 -9.59 1.33 0.31
N VAL A 35 -9.74 2.38 -0.49
CA VAL A 35 -8.66 3.00 -1.27
C VAL A 35 -8.45 4.41 -0.73
N SER A 36 -7.21 4.77 -0.46
CA SER A 36 -6.87 6.07 0.11
C SER A 36 -5.62 6.67 -0.54
N GLY A 37 -5.66 7.99 -0.70
CA GLY A 37 -4.53 8.81 -1.11
C GLY A 37 -3.96 9.63 0.05
N GLU A 38 -4.52 9.45 1.24
CA GLU A 38 -4.27 10.29 2.40
C GLU A 38 -3.18 9.70 3.28
N PHE A 39 -2.01 10.33 3.31
CA PHE A 39 -0.88 9.85 4.09
C PHE A 39 -1.20 9.74 5.59
N THR A 40 -1.95 10.69 6.14
CA THR A 40 -2.35 10.68 7.56
C THR A 40 -3.28 9.50 7.87
N GLN A 41 -4.18 9.15 6.95
CA GLN A 41 -5.03 7.97 7.11
C GLN A 41 -4.18 6.69 7.06
N ALA A 42 -3.31 6.56 6.06
CA ALA A 42 -2.43 5.40 5.92
C ALA A 42 -1.53 5.21 7.16
N TRP A 43 -1.00 6.30 7.72
CA TRP A 43 -0.22 6.29 8.96
C TRP A 43 -1.03 5.74 10.15
N ASN A 44 -2.21 6.31 10.40
CA ASN A 44 -3.06 5.88 11.52
C ASN A 44 -3.48 4.41 11.37
N THR A 45 -3.86 4.01 10.16
CA THR A 45 -4.24 2.62 9.88
C THR A 45 -3.08 1.65 10.08
N THR A 46 -1.88 2.00 9.60
CA THR A 46 -0.67 1.16 9.75
C THR A 46 -0.26 1.05 11.22
N SER A 47 -0.24 2.16 11.95
CA SER A 47 0.12 2.18 13.38
C SER A 47 -0.89 1.43 14.26
N ALA A 48 -2.19 1.45 13.91
CA ALA A 48 -3.21 0.70 14.64
C ALA A 48 -3.10 -0.83 14.47
N GLY A 49 -2.61 -1.31 13.32
CA GLY A 49 -2.45 -2.73 13.05
C GLY A 49 -3.76 -3.52 12.86
N GLN A 50 -4.88 -2.81 12.71
CA GLN A 50 -6.21 -3.40 12.54
C GLN A 50 -6.58 -3.67 11.08
N HIS A 51 -5.79 -3.17 10.14
CA HIS A 51 -5.93 -3.41 8.71
C HIS A 51 -4.56 -3.82 8.12
N LEU A 52 -4.61 -4.54 7.01
CA LEU A 52 -3.51 -4.74 6.11
C LEU A 52 -3.41 -3.51 5.20
N VAL A 53 -2.41 -2.67 5.43
CA VAL A 53 -2.11 -1.55 4.52
C VAL A 53 -1.20 -2.05 3.41
N ILE A 54 -1.61 -1.88 2.16
CA ILE A 54 -0.83 -2.20 0.97
C ILE A 54 -0.43 -0.88 0.31
N ALA A 55 0.87 -0.59 0.27
CA ALA A 55 1.42 0.59 -0.37
C ALA A 55 1.56 0.34 -1.88
N VAL A 56 0.69 0.95 -2.66
CA VAL A 56 0.63 0.84 -4.12
C VAL A 56 1.53 1.92 -4.72
N GLY A 57 2.60 1.48 -5.37
CA GLY A 57 3.59 2.36 -6.01
C GLY A 57 4.76 2.76 -5.10
N GLY A 58 5.82 3.27 -5.74
CA GLY A 58 7.06 3.67 -5.06
C GLY A 58 6.85 4.83 -4.08
N ALA A 59 6.03 5.82 -4.44
CA ALA A 59 5.78 6.97 -3.55
C ALA A 59 5.11 6.56 -2.24
N ALA A 60 4.10 5.68 -2.30
CA ALA A 60 3.44 5.16 -1.11
C ALA A 60 4.40 4.32 -0.24
N LEU A 61 5.22 3.47 -0.88
CA LEU A 61 6.25 2.68 -0.21
C LEU A 61 7.24 3.58 0.56
N TYR A 62 7.79 4.59 -0.10
CA TYR A 62 8.79 5.47 0.50
C TYR A 62 8.18 6.34 1.58
N ALA A 63 6.96 6.83 1.38
CA ALA A 63 6.22 7.62 2.36
C ALA A 63 6.00 6.86 3.66
N LEU A 64 5.51 5.61 3.61
CA LEU A 64 5.32 4.81 4.81
C LEU A 64 6.64 4.35 5.44
N TYR A 65 7.67 4.01 4.64
CA TYR A 65 8.91 3.48 5.20
C TYR A 65 9.84 4.56 5.76
N TYR A 66 9.95 5.71 5.09
CA TYR A 66 10.87 6.78 5.47
C TYR A 66 10.20 8.14 5.60
N ASN A 67 9.05 8.40 4.97
CA ASN A 67 8.49 9.75 4.85
C ASN A 67 9.54 10.79 4.38
N PRO A 68 10.23 10.54 3.24
CA PRO A 68 11.33 11.40 2.77
C PRO A 68 10.84 12.76 2.27
N CYS A 69 9.58 12.86 1.84
CA CYS A 69 8.94 14.11 1.45
C CYS A 69 8.61 15.03 2.64
N GLY A 70 8.81 14.58 3.88
CA GLY A 70 8.57 15.37 5.09
C GLY A 70 7.11 15.70 5.32
N TRP A 71 6.19 14.83 4.90
CA TRP A 71 4.77 15.04 5.12
C TRP A 71 4.44 15.00 6.61
N ARG A 72 3.48 15.82 7.01
CA ARG A 72 3.02 15.86 8.39
C ARG A 72 2.47 14.48 8.76
N ASN A 73 2.94 13.94 9.87
CA ASN A 73 2.47 12.68 10.44
C ASN A 73 1.86 12.89 11.84
N PRO A 74 0.90 12.04 12.24
CA PRO A 74 0.27 12.07 13.56
C PRO A 74 1.23 12.00 14.76
N ALA A 75 2.36 11.33 14.61
CA ALA A 75 3.33 11.16 15.70
C ALA A 75 4.27 12.37 15.86
N GLY A 76 4.22 13.36 14.95
CA GLY A 76 5.12 14.51 14.95
C GLY A 76 6.59 14.15 14.68
N THR A 77 6.87 12.99 14.06
CA THR A 77 8.25 12.59 13.72
C THR A 77 8.82 13.47 12.62
N ALA A 78 10.13 13.67 12.65
CA ALA A 78 10.84 14.39 11.59
C ALA A 78 10.77 13.65 10.25
N ALA A 79 10.96 14.40 9.16
CA ALA A 79 11.13 13.84 7.82
C ALA A 79 12.24 12.78 7.80
N GLY A 80 12.09 11.74 6.98
CA GLY A 80 13.05 10.64 6.90
C GLY A 80 12.89 9.56 7.99
N HIS A 81 11.93 9.73 8.92
CA HIS A 81 11.68 8.79 10.01
C HIS A 81 10.20 8.37 10.10
N THR A 82 9.96 7.06 10.06
CA THR A 82 8.68 6.44 10.45
C THR A 82 8.95 5.24 11.37
N PRO A 83 7.96 4.79 12.16
CA PRO A 83 8.09 3.58 12.96
C PRO A 83 7.76 2.30 12.19
N PHE A 84 7.54 2.39 10.86
CA PHE A 84 6.93 1.31 10.09
C PHE A 84 7.96 0.38 9.45
N ALA A 85 7.58 -0.89 9.28
CA ALA A 85 8.39 -1.92 8.65
C ALA A 85 7.57 -2.70 7.60
N LEU A 86 8.29 -3.33 6.67
CA LEU A 86 7.68 -4.22 5.69
C LEU A 86 7.24 -5.53 6.36
N ALA A 87 6.00 -5.91 6.11
CA ALA A 87 5.48 -7.20 6.50
C ALA A 87 6.03 -8.32 5.60
N SER A 88 6.23 -9.51 6.17
CA SER A 88 6.71 -10.67 5.41
C SER A 88 5.62 -11.24 4.51
N LEU A 89 5.93 -11.42 3.22
CA LEU A 89 5.01 -11.95 2.22
C LEU A 89 5.14 -13.48 2.09
N PRO A 90 4.05 -14.19 1.74
CA PRO A 90 2.70 -13.69 1.45
C PRO A 90 1.80 -13.64 2.71
N ILE A 91 0.83 -12.72 2.74
CA ILE A 91 0.05 -12.41 3.95
C ILE A 91 -1.39 -12.89 3.87
N ARG A 92 -1.86 -13.56 4.92
CA ARG A 92 -3.27 -14.01 5.08
C ARG A 92 -3.91 -13.58 6.39
N GLN A 93 -3.16 -12.88 7.24
CA GLN A 93 -3.58 -12.44 8.56
C GLN A 93 -3.03 -11.03 8.79
N LEU A 94 -3.60 -10.28 9.73
CA LEU A 94 -3.13 -8.94 10.01
C LEU A 94 -1.67 -9.01 10.49
N PRO A 95 -0.74 -8.24 9.91
CA PRO A 95 0.67 -8.29 10.30
C PRO A 95 0.92 -7.63 11.66
N GLY A 96 -0.08 -6.95 12.22
CA GLY A 96 0.01 -6.23 13.49
C GLY A 96 0.38 -4.76 13.28
N ALA A 97 0.52 -4.05 14.40
CA ALA A 97 0.84 -2.63 14.41
C ALA A 97 2.19 -2.34 13.74
N ASN A 98 2.26 -1.24 13.02
CA ASN A 98 3.45 -0.71 12.35
C ASN A 98 3.97 -1.54 11.16
N TYR A 99 3.20 -2.52 10.68
CA TYR A 99 3.57 -3.31 9.51
C TYR A 99 2.67 -3.02 8.32
N PHE A 100 3.28 -2.90 7.14
CA PHE A 100 2.56 -2.71 5.88
C PHE A 100 3.18 -3.56 4.76
N VAL A 101 2.46 -3.71 3.66
CA VAL A 101 2.88 -4.48 2.50
C VAL A 101 3.33 -3.55 1.38
N ASN A 102 4.43 -3.92 0.74
CA ASN A 102 4.90 -3.28 -0.47
C ASN A 102 4.21 -3.87 -1.70
N ALA A 103 3.58 -3.03 -2.51
CA ALA A 103 3.11 -3.34 -3.86
C ALA A 103 3.67 -2.37 -4.92
N GLY A 104 4.77 -1.66 -4.62
CA GLY A 104 5.50 -0.83 -5.58
C GLY A 104 6.39 -1.69 -6.47
N GLY A 105 6.07 -1.75 -7.76
CA GLY A 105 6.88 -2.40 -8.79
C GLY A 105 7.83 -1.42 -9.49
N TYR A 106 8.78 -1.96 -10.26
CA TYR A 106 9.68 -1.13 -11.08
C TYR A 106 8.97 -0.49 -12.28
N LEU A 107 7.90 -1.13 -12.75
CA LEU A 107 7.02 -0.65 -13.82
C LEU A 107 5.60 -0.49 -13.29
N ALA A 108 4.80 0.39 -13.90
CA ALA A 108 3.39 0.57 -13.53
C ALA A 108 2.61 -0.75 -13.57
N GLN A 109 2.82 -1.55 -14.61
CA GLN A 109 2.22 -2.89 -14.73
C GLN A 109 2.59 -3.83 -13.57
N ASP A 110 3.81 -3.73 -13.05
CA ASP A 110 4.27 -4.54 -11.92
C ASP A 110 3.60 -4.09 -10.62
N THR A 111 3.44 -2.77 -10.43
CA THR A 111 2.70 -2.19 -9.31
C THR A 111 1.25 -2.67 -9.30
N TYR A 112 0.56 -2.55 -10.44
CA TYR A 112 -0.82 -3.01 -10.57
C TYR A 112 -0.94 -4.52 -10.30
N LEU A 113 -0.10 -5.33 -10.93
CA LEU A 113 -0.10 -6.78 -10.74
C LEU A 113 0.18 -7.17 -9.29
N ALA A 114 1.18 -6.55 -8.65
CA ALA A 114 1.49 -6.77 -7.24
C ALA A 114 0.29 -6.43 -6.35
N ALA A 115 -0.34 -5.27 -6.55
CA ALA A 115 -1.49 -4.85 -5.76
C ALA A 115 -2.66 -5.84 -5.89
N VAL A 116 -2.95 -6.32 -7.09
CA VAL A 116 -3.98 -7.36 -7.33
C VAL A 116 -3.62 -8.67 -6.65
N LEU A 117 -2.42 -9.20 -6.90
CA LEU A 117 -2.01 -10.51 -6.39
C LEU A 117 -1.95 -10.54 -4.85
N LEU A 118 -1.42 -9.49 -4.23
CA LEU A 118 -1.29 -9.39 -2.78
C LEU A 118 -2.65 -9.23 -2.10
N SER A 119 -3.53 -8.40 -2.68
CA SER A 119 -4.91 -8.25 -2.20
C SER A 119 -5.70 -9.56 -2.33
N TYR A 120 -5.60 -10.22 -3.49
CA TYR A 120 -6.26 -11.49 -3.73
C TYR A 120 -5.76 -12.57 -2.77
N TYR A 121 -4.44 -12.68 -2.57
CA TYR A 121 -3.88 -13.64 -1.62
C TYR A 121 -4.33 -13.37 -0.18
N ALA A 122 -4.45 -12.10 0.21
CA ALA A 122 -4.97 -11.73 1.53
C ALA A 122 -6.43 -12.15 1.76
N LEU A 123 -7.27 -12.07 0.72
CA LEU A 123 -8.69 -12.44 0.75
C LEU A 123 -8.94 -13.94 0.64
N TYR A 124 -8.23 -14.61 -0.25
CA TYR A 124 -8.54 -15.99 -0.65
C TYR A 124 -7.49 -17.00 -0.19
N GLY A 125 -6.33 -16.53 0.26
CA GLY A 125 -5.26 -17.36 0.79
C GLY A 125 -4.42 -18.10 -0.25
N GLN A 126 -4.64 -17.81 -1.54
CA GLN A 126 -3.95 -18.36 -2.71
C GLN A 126 -3.90 -17.28 -3.80
N TYR A 127 -3.01 -17.40 -4.79
CA TYR A 127 -3.01 -16.51 -5.95
C TYR A 127 -4.09 -16.91 -6.96
N PRO A 128 -4.56 -15.96 -7.81
CA PRO A 128 -5.56 -16.26 -8.83
C PRO A 128 -4.97 -17.12 -9.96
N GLY A 129 -5.54 -18.30 -10.21
CA GLY A 129 -5.17 -19.18 -11.32
C GLY A 129 -3.70 -19.61 -11.33
N ASP A 130 -3.07 -19.61 -12.52
CA ASP A 130 -1.66 -19.99 -12.73
C ASP A 130 -0.66 -18.87 -12.41
N MET A 131 -1.11 -17.75 -11.81
CA MET A 131 -0.24 -16.64 -11.45
C MET A 131 0.53 -16.95 -10.16
N GLU A 132 1.59 -17.73 -10.26
CA GLU A 132 2.36 -18.18 -9.09
C GLU A 132 3.45 -17.20 -8.63
N ARG A 133 3.72 -16.12 -9.39
CA ARG A 133 4.87 -15.25 -9.12
C ARG A 133 4.49 -13.78 -9.01
N LEU A 134 4.81 -13.21 -7.85
CA LEU A 134 4.88 -11.76 -7.67
C LEU A 134 5.94 -11.18 -8.61
N PRO A 135 5.69 -10.00 -9.20
CA PRO A 135 6.71 -9.28 -9.96
C PRO A 135 7.84 -8.82 -9.02
N LYS A 136 8.95 -8.36 -9.61
CA LYS A 136 10.04 -7.78 -8.83
C LYS A 136 9.55 -6.45 -8.23
N LEU A 137 9.57 -6.36 -6.91
CA LEU A 137 9.17 -5.17 -6.17
C LEU A 137 10.37 -4.25 -5.91
N LEU A 138 10.08 -2.95 -5.78
CA LEU A 138 11.02 -1.94 -5.33
C LEU A 138 11.45 -2.21 -3.89
N THR A 139 12.63 -1.71 -3.54
CA THR A 139 13.07 -1.60 -2.14
C THR A 139 12.83 -0.17 -1.65
N PRO A 140 12.51 0.05 -0.37
CA PRO A 140 12.36 1.40 0.18
C PRO A 140 13.60 2.27 -0.09
N ALA A 141 13.39 3.51 -0.50
CA ALA A 141 14.44 4.50 -0.73
C ALA A 141 14.12 5.81 0.01
N GLN A 142 15.17 6.53 0.43
CA GLN A 142 15.06 7.85 1.08
C GLN A 142 15.06 8.98 0.06
N GLU A 143 14.15 8.91 -0.91
CA GLU A 143 13.96 9.95 -1.92
C GLU A 143 12.49 10.31 -2.02
N CYS A 144 12.18 11.59 -2.24
CA CYS A 144 10.82 12.04 -2.50
C CYS A 144 10.53 11.93 -4.01
N PRO A 145 9.67 11.01 -4.47
CA PRO A 145 9.44 10.84 -5.90
C PRO A 145 8.73 12.06 -6.51
N ASN A 146 8.99 12.31 -7.79
CA ASN A 146 8.27 13.34 -8.52
C ASN A 146 6.77 13.01 -8.60
N GLY A 147 5.92 14.00 -8.33
CA GLY A 147 4.46 13.83 -8.30
C GLY A 147 3.94 13.11 -7.05
N ALA A 148 4.78 12.90 -6.04
CA ALA A 148 4.33 12.40 -4.74
C ALA A 148 3.55 13.47 -3.98
N GLU A 149 2.36 13.12 -3.50
CA GLU A 149 1.46 14.02 -2.77
C GLU A 149 1.00 13.38 -1.46
N SER A 150 0.90 14.18 -0.40
CA SER A 150 0.41 13.70 0.91
C SER A 150 -1.08 13.39 0.92
N ASN A 151 -1.79 13.87 -0.09
CA ASN A 151 -3.22 13.71 -0.30
C ASN A 151 -3.48 13.63 -1.81
N VAL A 152 -3.71 12.42 -2.30
CA VAL A 152 -4.15 12.20 -3.68
C VAL A 152 -5.66 12.01 -3.70
N SER A 153 -6.33 12.83 -4.49
CA SER A 153 -7.74 12.66 -4.83
C SER A 153 -7.91 12.72 -6.33
N ILE A 154 -8.59 11.73 -6.91
CA ILE A 154 -9.02 11.80 -8.29
C ILE A 154 -10.48 12.29 -8.28
N THR A 155 -10.72 13.47 -8.85
CA THR A 155 -12.06 13.88 -9.26
C THR A 155 -12.44 13.06 -10.48
N CYS A 156 -13.34 12.09 -10.30
CA CYS A 156 -14.03 11.40 -11.39
C CYS A 156 -15.06 12.32 -12.05
#